data_AF-A0A514XLQ7-F1
#
_entry.id   AF-A0A514XLQ7-F1
#
_cell.length_a   1.000
_cell.length_b   1.000
_cell.length_c   1.000
_cell.angle_alpha   90.00
_cell.angle_beta   90.00
_cell.angle_gamma   90.00
#
_symmetry.space_group_name_H-M   'P 1'
#
loop_
_entity.id
_entity.type
_entity.pdbx_description
1 polymer ?
#
loop_
_entity_poly.entity_id
_entity_poly.type
_entity_poly.pdbx_seq_one_letter_code
_entity_poly.pdbx_strand_id
1 'polypeptide(L)'
;MSEDQKRKGQLDLGINRTPEKDRNFHLGGRSFYFFDFDDNIAFLTTPLILFHKDTRAEQHISSGDFAQHNATIGKSGVYGEFEIDFCDVTGTFRNFRDHNISDVEKLAGKSQVFVQDVAAALGYPDFQWKGPSWECFYHATFNQRPLSVITARGHHPDTLKEGIKVFVKNKLLPLEPNYLSLYPVSHKPTRTLLGDINFTEGTAELKQRAIRASVEKAIEIYGYNAHHRFGMSDDDPKNIELIVEEMTRLKARFPEMSFFMIETQHGNFIKHEVKVGGLQGQKVEDLSQLSFFEEDRRKS
;
A
#
# COMPACT_ATOMS: atom_id res chain seq x y z
N MET A 1 -16.63 -26.10 -27.06
CA MET A 1 -15.62 -25.95 -25.99
C MET A 1 -15.89 -24.59 -25.35
N SER A 2 -16.23 -24.56 -24.06
CA SER A 2 -16.67 -23.32 -23.39
C SER A 2 -15.52 -22.33 -23.22
N GLU A 3 -15.85 -21.04 -23.21
CA GLU A 3 -14.92 -19.91 -23.03
C GLU A 3 -14.12 -19.95 -21.71
N ASP A 4 -14.51 -20.81 -20.77
CA ASP A 4 -13.86 -21.01 -19.46
C ASP A 4 -12.42 -21.55 -19.52
N GLN A 5 -11.99 -22.14 -20.64
CA GLN A 5 -10.65 -22.73 -20.73
C GLN A 5 -9.53 -21.73 -21.07
N LYS A 6 -9.84 -20.46 -21.40
CA LYS A 6 -8.82 -19.49 -21.85
C LYS A 6 -8.21 -18.58 -20.78
N ARG A 7 -8.63 -18.67 -19.52
CA ARG A 7 -8.10 -17.81 -18.41
C ARG A 7 -7.34 -18.59 -17.33
N LYS A 8 -6.51 -19.56 -17.72
CA LYS A 8 -5.53 -20.17 -16.80
C LYS A 8 -4.17 -19.49 -16.95
N GLY A 9 -4.07 -18.27 -16.42
CA GLY A 9 -2.78 -17.70 -16.04
C GLY A 9 -2.32 -18.39 -14.76
N GLN A 10 -1.17 -19.08 -14.83
CA GLN A 10 -0.45 -19.77 -13.76
C GLN A 10 -1.24 -20.88 -13.01
N LEU A 11 -0.57 -22.03 -12.85
CA LEU A 11 -1.11 -23.21 -12.16
C LEU A 11 -1.43 -22.88 -10.70
N ASP A 12 -2.68 -22.53 -10.40
CA ASP A 12 -3.23 -22.63 -9.05
C ASP A 12 -3.40 -24.13 -8.76
N LEU A 13 -2.30 -24.76 -8.33
CA LEU A 13 -2.32 -26.09 -7.75
C LEU A 13 -3.25 -25.97 -6.54
N GLY A 14 -4.41 -26.63 -6.58
CA GLY A 14 -5.46 -26.61 -5.56
C GLY A 14 -5.03 -27.15 -4.18
N ILE A 15 -3.94 -26.61 -3.64
CA ILE A 15 -3.46 -26.77 -2.29
C ILE A 15 -4.41 -25.91 -1.47
N ASN A 16 -5.31 -26.56 -0.73
CA ASN A 16 -6.12 -25.90 0.27
C ASN A 16 -5.18 -25.30 1.32
N ARG A 17 -4.80 -24.03 1.16
CA ARG A 17 -4.13 -23.27 2.21
C ARG A 17 -5.06 -23.26 3.43
N THR A 18 -4.52 -23.54 4.60
CA THR A 18 -5.24 -23.43 5.87
C THR A 18 -4.84 -22.13 6.55
N PRO A 19 -5.79 -21.36 7.12
CA PRO A 19 -5.46 -20.17 7.88
C PRO A 19 -4.52 -20.48 9.04
N GLU A 20 -3.50 -19.64 9.20
CA GLU A 20 -2.45 -19.77 10.20
C GLU A 20 -2.65 -18.78 11.34
N LYS A 21 -2.24 -19.15 12.55
CA LYS A 21 -2.23 -18.23 13.71
C LYS A 21 -1.02 -17.29 13.65
N ASP A 22 -1.12 -16.15 14.34
CA ASP A 22 0.01 -15.25 14.49
C ASP A 22 1.21 -15.95 15.15
N ARG A 23 2.41 -15.48 14.80
CA ARG A 23 3.68 -16.04 15.30
C ARG A 23 3.70 -16.21 16.81
N ASN A 24 3.29 -15.15 17.49
CA ASN A 24 3.29 -15.07 18.94
C ASN A 24 1.87 -15.15 19.50
N PHE A 25 0.92 -15.76 18.79
CA PHE A 25 -0.48 -15.83 19.23
C PHE A 25 -0.62 -16.46 20.61
N HIS A 26 0.19 -17.49 20.90
CA HIS A 26 0.24 -18.16 22.21
C HIS A 26 0.73 -17.26 23.36
N LEU A 27 1.39 -16.14 23.03
CA LEU A 27 1.83 -15.09 23.97
C LEU A 27 0.91 -13.85 23.93
N GLY A 28 -0.25 -13.95 23.27
CA GLY A 28 -1.16 -12.83 23.03
C GLY A 28 -0.68 -11.85 21.95
N GLY A 29 0.44 -12.15 21.28
CA GLY A 29 1.01 -11.29 20.24
C GLY A 29 0.28 -11.38 18.91
N ARG A 30 0.18 -10.24 18.21
CA ARG A 30 -0.42 -10.10 16.87
C ARG A 30 0.61 -9.62 15.86
N SER A 31 0.41 -9.98 14.59
CA SER A 31 1.23 -9.54 13.47
C SER A 31 0.44 -8.53 12.62
N PHE A 32 0.95 -7.31 12.57
CA PHE A 32 0.35 -6.18 11.88
C PHE A 32 1.11 -5.90 10.58
N TYR A 33 0.37 -5.71 9.49
CA TYR A 33 0.94 -5.48 8.17
C TYR A 33 0.57 -4.10 7.65
N PHE A 34 1.55 -3.34 7.19
CA PHE A 34 1.37 -2.03 6.57
C PHE A 34 1.75 -2.11 5.09
N PHE A 35 0.96 -1.47 4.25
CA PHE A 35 1.16 -1.51 2.79
C PHE A 35 0.99 -0.12 2.19
N ASP A 36 1.83 0.23 1.21
CA ASP A 36 1.43 1.19 0.20
C ASP A 36 0.51 0.49 -0.82
N PHE A 37 -0.47 1.20 -1.34
CA PHE A 37 -1.38 0.63 -2.33
C PHE A 37 -0.77 0.69 -3.73
N ASP A 38 -0.42 1.91 -4.14
CA ASP A 38 0.04 2.20 -5.50
C ASP A 38 1.45 1.68 -5.70
N ASP A 39 1.68 1.03 -6.84
CA ASP A 39 2.95 0.46 -7.27
C ASP A 39 3.51 -0.66 -6.35
N ASN A 40 2.90 -0.90 -5.18
CA ASN A 40 3.29 -1.93 -4.22
C ASN A 40 2.28 -3.08 -4.09
N ILE A 41 0.99 -2.81 -3.86
CA ILE A 41 -0.07 -3.83 -3.94
C ILE A 41 -0.52 -4.00 -5.39
N ALA A 42 -0.76 -2.89 -6.09
CA ALA A 42 -1.25 -2.90 -7.46
C ALA A 42 -0.71 -1.74 -8.30
N PHE A 43 -0.35 -2.03 -9.54
CA PHE A 43 -0.09 -1.04 -10.58
C PHE A 43 -1.43 -0.63 -11.20
N LEU A 44 -1.77 0.65 -11.09
CA LEU A 44 -3.00 1.21 -11.65
C LEU A 44 -2.66 2.21 -12.76
N THR A 45 -3.50 2.25 -13.79
CA THR A 45 -3.34 3.18 -14.93
C THR A 45 -3.90 4.57 -14.66
N THR A 46 -4.11 4.94 -13.38
CA THR A 46 -4.64 6.26 -13.00
C THR A 46 -3.68 7.36 -13.49
N PRO A 47 -4.06 8.21 -14.46
CA PRO A 47 -3.13 9.19 -15.00
C PRO A 47 -3.05 10.42 -14.09
N LEU A 48 -1.84 10.96 -13.94
CA LEU A 48 -1.63 12.34 -13.51
C LEU A 48 -1.65 13.26 -14.72
N ILE A 49 -2.04 14.53 -14.52
CA ILE A 49 -2.13 15.52 -15.60
C ILE A 49 -1.17 16.68 -15.36
N LEU A 50 -0.23 16.90 -16.25
CA LEU A 50 0.58 18.12 -16.28
C LEU A 50 -0.05 19.14 -17.23
N PHE A 51 0.20 20.42 -16.98
CA PHE A 51 -0.34 21.52 -17.79
C PHE A 51 0.80 22.26 -18.47
N HIS A 52 0.72 22.46 -19.79
CA HIS A 52 1.68 23.30 -20.49
C HIS A 52 1.56 24.75 -19.98
N LYS A 53 2.69 25.40 -19.64
CA LYS A 53 2.72 26.73 -19.03
C LYS A 53 1.99 27.79 -19.85
N ASP A 54 2.22 27.82 -21.16
CA ASP A 54 1.60 28.84 -22.05
C ASP A 54 0.20 28.48 -22.52
N THR A 55 0.01 27.27 -23.05
CA THR A 55 -1.25 26.88 -23.73
C THR A 55 -2.27 26.26 -22.80
N ARG A 56 -1.87 25.89 -21.58
CA ARG A 56 -2.68 25.08 -20.63
C ARG A 56 -3.11 23.72 -21.19
N ALA A 57 -2.47 23.24 -22.25
CA ALA A 57 -2.71 21.92 -22.80
C ALA A 57 -2.34 20.83 -21.78
N GLU A 58 -3.18 19.80 -21.69
CA GLU A 58 -3.01 18.69 -20.74
C GLU A 58 -2.09 17.61 -21.32
N GLN A 59 -1.13 17.17 -20.50
CA GLN A 59 -0.26 16.03 -20.78
C GLN A 59 -0.44 14.97 -19.69
N HIS A 60 -0.90 13.79 -20.08
CA HIS A 60 -1.03 12.67 -19.14
C HIS A 60 0.32 11.99 -18.92
N ILE A 61 0.59 11.62 -17.67
CA ILE A 61 1.79 10.86 -17.26
C ILE A 61 1.41 9.80 -16.23
N SER A 62 2.23 8.74 -16.13
CA SER A 62 2.05 7.67 -15.13
C SER A 62 2.55 8.08 -13.74
N SER A 63 2.17 7.33 -12.70
CA SER A 63 2.72 7.49 -11.34
C SER A 63 4.23 7.28 -11.32
N GLY A 64 4.72 6.26 -12.03
CA GLY A 64 6.14 5.96 -12.17
C GLY A 64 6.93 7.09 -12.84
N ASP A 65 6.44 7.63 -13.96
CA ASP A 65 7.07 8.77 -14.63
C ASP A 65 7.08 10.01 -13.74
N PHE A 66 5.97 10.25 -13.01
CA PHE A 66 5.91 11.35 -12.05
C PHE A 66 6.93 11.17 -10.91
N ALA A 67 7.09 9.95 -10.38
CA ALA A 67 8.08 9.67 -9.33
C ALA A 67 9.51 9.96 -9.79
N GLN A 68 9.83 9.67 -11.06
CA GLN A 68 11.15 9.93 -11.65
C GLN A 68 11.38 11.42 -11.94
N HIS A 69 10.36 12.14 -12.40
CA HIS A 69 10.53 13.48 -12.96
C HIS A 69 10.03 14.64 -12.08
N ASN A 70 9.28 14.40 -10.99
CA ASN A 70 8.61 15.46 -10.22
C ASN A 70 9.51 16.62 -9.80
N ALA A 71 10.78 16.35 -9.45
CA ALA A 71 11.72 17.37 -9.00
C ALA A 71 12.12 18.35 -10.12
N THR A 72 12.05 17.88 -11.37
CA THR A 72 12.45 18.60 -12.60
C THR A 72 11.28 19.19 -13.40
N ILE A 73 10.04 18.78 -13.13
CA ILE A 73 8.85 19.33 -13.80
C ILE A 73 8.82 20.86 -13.63
N GLY A 74 8.61 21.56 -14.74
CA GLY A 74 8.58 23.02 -14.77
C GLY A 74 9.94 23.71 -14.64
N LYS A 75 11.04 22.95 -14.59
CA LYS A 75 12.40 23.48 -14.46
C LYS A 75 13.30 23.04 -15.61
N SER A 76 13.32 21.75 -15.94
CA SER A 76 14.21 21.18 -16.95
C SER A 76 13.72 19.82 -17.46
N GLY A 77 14.37 19.29 -18.50
CA GLY A 77 14.08 17.97 -19.06
C GLY A 77 12.79 17.91 -19.88
N VAL A 78 12.26 16.70 -20.07
CA VAL A 78 11.11 16.43 -20.95
C VAL A 78 9.85 17.21 -20.52
N TYR A 79 9.72 17.52 -19.23
CA TYR A 79 8.59 18.25 -18.66
C TYR A 79 8.94 19.69 -18.24
N GLY A 80 9.98 20.30 -18.81
CA GLY A 80 10.42 21.66 -18.46
C GLY A 80 9.38 22.75 -18.75
N GLU A 81 8.58 22.57 -19.80
CA GLU A 81 7.51 23.50 -20.23
C GLU A 81 6.15 23.22 -19.59
N PHE A 82 6.10 22.29 -18.65
CA PHE A 82 4.88 21.90 -17.96
C PHE A 82 4.89 22.33 -16.49
N GLU A 83 3.72 22.40 -15.87
CA GLU A 83 3.57 22.73 -14.46
C GLU A 83 2.61 21.78 -13.74
N ILE A 84 2.78 21.72 -12.42
CA ILE A 84 1.94 20.96 -11.51
C ILE A 84 0.87 21.90 -10.95
N ASP A 85 -0.39 21.63 -11.26
CA ASP A 85 -1.55 22.29 -10.65
C ASP A 85 -2.02 21.45 -9.45
N PHE A 86 -2.12 22.07 -8.26
CA PHE A 86 -2.53 21.41 -7.01
C PHE A 86 -4.03 21.52 -6.72
N CYS A 87 -4.83 22.07 -7.62
CA CYS A 87 -6.28 22.08 -7.49
C CYS A 87 -6.82 20.64 -7.40
N ASP A 88 -7.54 20.30 -6.33
CA ASP A 88 -8.07 18.94 -6.11
C ASP A 88 -9.10 18.53 -7.18
N VAL A 89 -9.79 19.50 -7.79
CA VAL A 89 -10.89 19.25 -8.73
C VAL A 89 -10.42 19.21 -10.18
N THR A 90 -9.53 20.12 -10.56
CA THR A 90 -9.13 20.32 -11.97
C THR A 90 -7.64 20.10 -12.21
N GLY A 91 -6.83 19.99 -11.17
CA GLY A 91 -5.37 19.92 -11.26
C GLY A 91 -4.82 18.52 -11.49
N THR A 92 -3.52 18.41 -11.24
CA THR A 92 -2.66 17.25 -11.56
C THR A 92 -3.15 15.95 -10.96
N PHE A 93 -3.61 16.03 -9.71
CA PHE A 93 -3.99 14.89 -8.90
C PHE A 93 -5.50 14.65 -8.88
N ARG A 94 -6.28 15.28 -9.77
CA ARG A 94 -7.75 15.19 -9.74
C ARG A 94 -8.29 13.75 -9.85
N ASN A 95 -7.58 12.86 -10.55
CA ASN A 95 -7.95 11.43 -10.66
C ASN A 95 -7.56 10.62 -9.41
N PHE A 96 -6.83 11.22 -8.48
CA PHE A 96 -6.43 10.67 -7.19
C PHE A 96 -7.32 11.20 -6.05
N ARG A 97 -8.47 11.81 -6.39
CA ARG A 97 -9.47 12.39 -5.47
C ARG A 97 -10.86 11.83 -5.78
N ASP A 98 -11.75 11.86 -4.78
CA ASP A 98 -13.15 11.58 -5.04
C ASP A 98 -13.79 12.67 -5.89
N HIS A 99 -14.61 12.23 -6.83
CA HIS A 99 -15.47 13.11 -7.61
C HIS A 99 -16.87 13.13 -7.02
N ASN A 100 -17.56 14.25 -7.18
CA ASN A 100 -18.96 14.34 -6.81
C ASN A 100 -19.77 13.51 -7.83
N ILE A 101 -20.31 12.38 -7.37
CA ILE A 101 -21.15 11.48 -8.16
C ILE A 101 -22.55 11.54 -7.55
N SER A 102 -23.53 11.99 -8.33
CA SER A 102 -24.93 12.07 -7.90
C SER A 102 -25.53 10.68 -7.70
N ASP A 103 -26.60 10.57 -6.91
CA ASP A 103 -27.24 9.28 -6.65
C ASP A 103 -27.84 8.65 -7.92
N VAL A 104 -28.30 9.48 -8.87
CA VAL A 104 -28.75 9.03 -10.19
C VAL A 104 -27.60 8.40 -10.98
N GLU A 105 -26.42 9.01 -10.96
CA GLU A 105 -25.24 8.45 -11.61
C GLU A 105 -24.76 7.16 -10.95
N LYS A 106 -24.81 7.07 -9.61
CA LYS A 106 -24.51 5.82 -8.89
C LYS A 106 -25.49 4.70 -9.28
N LEU A 107 -26.79 5.01 -9.39
CA LEU A 107 -27.81 4.06 -9.86
C LEU A 107 -27.54 3.63 -11.32
N ALA A 108 -27.00 4.52 -12.14
CA ALA A 108 -26.54 4.20 -13.49
C ALA A 108 -25.21 3.41 -13.54
N GLY A 109 -24.65 3.04 -12.38
CA GLY A 109 -23.43 2.24 -12.26
C GLY A 109 -22.13 3.05 -12.26
N LYS A 110 -22.18 4.39 -12.20
CA LYS A 110 -20.99 5.22 -12.10
C LYS A 110 -20.36 5.08 -10.72
N SER A 111 -19.09 4.69 -10.69
CA SER A 111 -18.27 4.60 -9.47
C SER A 111 -17.13 5.61 -9.48
N GLN A 112 -16.42 5.76 -8.36
CA GLN A 112 -15.21 6.59 -8.29
C GLN A 112 -14.11 6.09 -9.23
N VAL A 113 -13.25 6.99 -9.71
CA VAL A 113 -12.16 6.69 -10.66
C VAL A 113 -11.29 5.55 -10.13
N PHE A 114 -10.90 5.59 -8.85
CA PHE A 114 -10.13 4.51 -8.23
C PHE A 114 -10.78 3.12 -8.38
N VAL A 115 -12.09 3.02 -8.16
CA VAL A 115 -12.82 1.75 -8.26
C VAL A 115 -12.86 1.26 -9.72
N GLN A 116 -13.00 2.19 -10.67
CA GLN A 116 -12.96 1.89 -12.10
C GLN A 116 -11.57 1.40 -12.52
N ASP A 117 -10.51 2.08 -12.07
CA ASP A 117 -9.13 1.72 -12.39
C ASP A 117 -8.75 0.35 -11.84
N VAL A 118 -9.15 0.02 -10.61
CA VAL A 118 -8.95 -1.33 -10.06
C VAL A 118 -9.70 -2.36 -10.90
N ALA A 119 -10.97 -2.10 -11.26
CA ALA A 119 -11.73 -3.02 -12.09
C ALA A 119 -11.13 -3.20 -13.50
N ALA A 120 -10.61 -2.13 -14.09
CA ALA A 120 -9.95 -2.15 -15.39
C ALA A 120 -8.63 -2.93 -15.34
N ALA A 121 -7.86 -2.77 -14.25
CA ALA A 121 -6.61 -3.51 -14.03
C ALA A 121 -6.81 -5.03 -14.07
N LEU A 122 -7.93 -5.53 -13.54
CA LEU A 122 -8.29 -6.95 -13.57
C LEU A 122 -8.64 -7.49 -14.97
N GLY A 123 -8.80 -6.60 -15.96
CA GLY A 123 -8.90 -6.99 -17.37
C GLY A 123 -7.57 -7.42 -17.99
N TYR A 124 -6.44 -7.11 -17.34
CA TYR A 124 -5.09 -7.43 -17.80
C TYR A 124 -4.54 -8.68 -17.10
N PRO A 125 -3.52 -9.34 -17.68
CA PRO A 125 -2.82 -10.43 -17.01
C PRO A 125 -2.23 -10.02 -15.64
N ASP A 126 -2.25 -10.94 -14.69
CA ASP A 126 -1.77 -10.76 -13.31
C ASP A 126 -0.43 -10.03 -13.19
N PHE A 127 0.56 -10.38 -14.02
CA PHE A 127 1.90 -9.79 -13.98
C PHE A 127 1.94 -8.31 -14.41
N GLN A 128 0.86 -7.76 -14.97
CA GLN A 128 0.79 -6.35 -15.37
C GLN A 128 0.26 -5.43 -14.27
N TRP A 129 -0.57 -5.97 -13.37
CA TRP A 129 -1.24 -5.16 -12.35
C TRP A 129 -0.89 -5.57 -10.92
N LYS A 130 -0.48 -6.81 -10.66
CA LYS A 130 -0.04 -7.21 -9.32
C LYS A 130 1.29 -6.53 -8.99
N GLY A 131 1.27 -5.73 -7.94
CA GLY A 131 2.47 -5.14 -7.39
C GLY A 131 3.34 -6.18 -6.67
N PRO A 132 4.59 -5.82 -6.35
CA PRO A 132 5.56 -6.73 -5.74
C PRO A 132 5.14 -7.27 -4.37
N SER A 133 4.27 -6.54 -3.65
CA SER A 133 3.75 -6.95 -2.34
C SER A 133 2.39 -7.65 -2.39
N TRP A 134 1.87 -7.98 -3.58
CA TRP A 134 0.57 -8.64 -3.74
C TRP A 134 0.46 -9.94 -2.90
N GLU A 135 1.50 -10.78 -2.92
CA GLU A 135 1.50 -12.04 -2.16
C GLU A 135 1.49 -11.83 -0.64
N CYS A 136 2.21 -10.80 -0.15
CA CYS A 136 2.16 -10.38 1.25
C CYS A 136 0.75 -9.89 1.63
N PHE A 137 0.13 -9.10 0.77
CA PHE A 137 -1.21 -8.57 0.97
C PHE A 137 -2.29 -9.67 0.95
N TYR A 138 -2.18 -10.62 0.02
CA TYR A 138 -3.01 -11.83 -0.02
C TYR A 138 -2.85 -12.63 1.28
N HIS A 139 -1.61 -12.90 1.71
CA HIS A 139 -1.34 -13.63 2.94
C HIS A 139 -1.95 -12.95 4.17
N ALA A 140 -1.78 -11.64 4.32
CA ALA A 140 -2.36 -10.89 5.43
C ALA A 140 -3.89 -10.97 5.43
N THR A 141 -4.51 -10.84 4.26
CA THR A 141 -5.96 -10.91 4.08
C THR A 141 -6.52 -12.30 4.35
N PHE A 142 -5.91 -13.34 3.76
CA PHE A 142 -6.31 -14.74 3.93
C PHE A 142 -6.24 -15.17 5.40
N ASN A 143 -5.19 -14.76 6.13
CA ASN A 143 -5.01 -15.07 7.54
C ASN A 143 -5.69 -14.09 8.50
N GLN A 144 -6.47 -13.12 7.98
CA GLN A 144 -7.18 -12.10 8.76
C GLN A 144 -6.26 -11.34 9.74
N ARG A 145 -5.03 -11.07 9.29
CA ARG A 145 -4.05 -10.25 10.01
C ARG A 145 -4.51 -8.81 10.00
N PRO A 146 -4.49 -8.09 11.14
CA PRO A 146 -4.83 -6.68 11.14
C PRO A 146 -3.85 -5.92 10.24
N LEU A 147 -4.36 -5.13 9.30
CA LEU A 147 -3.53 -4.43 8.33
C LEU A 147 -3.89 -2.96 8.14
N SER A 148 -2.90 -2.17 7.78
CA SER A 148 -3.06 -0.75 7.45
C SER A 148 -2.66 -0.49 6.01
N VAL A 149 -3.48 0.27 5.29
CA VAL A 149 -3.14 0.78 3.94
C VAL A 149 -2.74 2.24 4.07
N ILE A 150 -1.53 2.59 3.63
CA ILE A 150 -0.92 3.92 3.74
C ILE A 150 -0.52 4.37 2.33
N THR A 151 -1.36 5.16 1.66
CA THR A 151 -1.19 5.53 0.25
C THR A 151 -1.15 7.04 0.06
N ALA A 152 -0.42 7.49 -0.97
CA ALA A 152 -0.41 8.88 -1.42
C ALA A 152 -1.74 9.35 -2.05
N ARG A 153 -2.69 8.45 -2.33
CA ARG A 153 -4.04 8.80 -2.80
C ARG A 153 -4.74 9.76 -1.85
N GLY A 154 -5.62 10.59 -2.39
CA GLY A 154 -6.50 11.49 -1.62
C GLY A 154 -7.97 11.14 -1.69
N HIS A 155 -8.28 9.92 -2.13
CA HIS A 155 -9.61 9.34 -2.02
C HIS A 155 -9.99 9.13 -0.54
N HIS A 156 -11.27 9.18 -0.25
CA HIS A 156 -11.86 8.84 1.02
C HIS A 156 -11.52 7.38 1.37
N PRO A 157 -11.27 7.05 2.65
CA PRO A 157 -11.01 5.67 3.07
C PRO A 157 -12.04 4.65 2.57
N ASP A 158 -13.33 5.01 2.54
CA ASP A 158 -14.37 4.10 2.05
C ASP A 158 -14.31 3.86 0.54
N THR A 159 -13.90 4.87 -0.25
CA THR A 159 -13.62 4.67 -1.68
C THR A 159 -12.46 3.67 -1.87
N LEU A 160 -11.43 3.76 -1.04
CA LEU A 160 -10.32 2.80 -1.07
C LEU A 160 -10.78 1.38 -0.73
N LYS A 161 -11.63 1.22 0.30
CA LYS A 161 -12.22 -0.08 0.64
C LYS A 161 -13.06 -0.64 -0.50
N GLU A 162 -13.87 0.18 -1.17
CA GLU A 162 -14.67 -0.26 -2.32
C GLU A 162 -13.79 -0.72 -3.49
N GLY A 163 -12.67 -0.04 -3.75
CA GLY A 163 -11.69 -0.52 -4.75
C GLY A 163 -11.08 -1.86 -4.35
N ILE A 164 -10.62 -2.02 -3.11
CA ILE A 164 -10.09 -3.31 -2.62
C ILE A 164 -11.15 -4.42 -2.69
N LYS A 165 -12.41 -4.10 -2.42
CA LYS A 165 -13.55 -5.03 -2.52
C LYS A 165 -13.75 -5.56 -3.94
N VAL A 166 -13.27 -4.88 -4.97
CA VAL A 166 -13.26 -5.40 -6.35
C VAL A 166 -12.43 -6.68 -6.44
N PHE A 167 -11.28 -6.78 -5.74
CA PHE A 167 -10.49 -8.01 -5.71
C PHE A 167 -11.25 -9.18 -5.07
N VAL A 168 -12.02 -8.91 -4.01
CA VAL A 168 -12.85 -9.92 -3.33
C VAL A 168 -13.99 -10.38 -4.25
N LYS A 169 -14.71 -9.44 -4.88
CA LYS A 169 -15.80 -9.74 -5.83
C LYS A 169 -15.31 -10.60 -7.00
N ASN A 170 -14.05 -10.42 -7.41
CA ASN A 170 -13.41 -11.18 -8.48
C ASN A 170 -12.64 -12.43 -7.99
N LYS A 171 -12.79 -12.81 -6.71
CA LYS A 171 -12.15 -14.01 -6.10
C LYS A 171 -10.63 -14.02 -6.12
N LEU A 172 -9.99 -12.86 -6.30
CA LEU A 172 -8.54 -12.68 -6.19
C LEU A 172 -8.11 -12.55 -4.73
N LEU A 173 -8.99 -12.00 -3.88
CA LEU A 173 -8.89 -12.10 -2.45
C LEU A 173 -10.03 -13.00 -1.93
N PRO A 174 -9.74 -13.91 -0.99
CA PRO A 174 -10.73 -14.83 -0.45
C PRO A 174 -11.70 -14.14 0.53
N LEU A 175 -11.24 -13.07 1.20
CA LEU A 175 -11.97 -12.34 2.23
C LEU A 175 -11.68 -10.84 2.09
N GLU A 176 -12.54 -9.99 2.66
CA GLU A 176 -12.17 -8.59 2.88
C GLU A 176 -11.03 -8.50 3.92
N PRO A 177 -10.11 -7.52 3.80
CA PRO A 177 -9.08 -7.30 4.80
C PRO A 177 -9.61 -7.01 6.20
N ASN A 178 -8.89 -7.50 7.21
CA ASN A 178 -9.07 -7.06 8.59
C ASN A 178 -8.40 -5.69 8.78
N TYR A 179 -9.11 -4.63 8.37
CA TYR A 179 -8.56 -3.27 8.43
C TYR A 179 -8.31 -2.82 9.87
N LEU A 180 -7.05 -2.56 10.19
CA LEU A 180 -6.64 -1.78 11.36
C LEU A 180 -6.87 -0.28 11.11
N SER A 181 -6.40 0.21 9.96
CA SER A 181 -6.55 1.61 9.54
C SER A 181 -6.40 1.78 8.02
N LEU A 182 -6.90 2.88 7.47
CA LEU A 182 -6.58 3.33 6.12
C LEU A 182 -6.19 4.81 6.16
N TYR A 183 -4.98 5.12 5.71
CA TYR A 183 -4.41 6.46 5.69
C TYR A 183 -4.09 6.89 4.25
N PRO A 184 -5.09 7.40 3.50
CA PRO A 184 -4.85 8.17 2.28
C PRO A 184 -4.24 9.52 2.67
N VAL A 185 -2.91 9.63 2.62
CA VAL A 185 -2.21 10.77 3.22
C VAL A 185 -2.40 12.08 2.47
N SER A 186 -2.96 12.06 1.25
CA SER A 186 -3.33 13.30 0.55
C SER A 186 -4.80 13.71 0.76
N HIS A 187 -5.60 12.92 1.48
CA HIS A 187 -6.99 13.23 1.82
C HIS A 187 -7.02 14.22 2.98
N LYS A 188 -7.66 15.39 2.81
CA LYS A 188 -7.62 16.50 3.79
C LYS A 188 -8.01 16.09 5.23
N PRO A 189 -9.15 15.41 5.47
CA PRO A 189 -9.47 14.91 6.81
C PRO A 189 -8.39 13.99 7.41
N THR A 190 -7.77 13.15 6.57
CA THR A 190 -6.68 12.27 7.02
C THR A 190 -5.43 13.07 7.38
N ARG A 191 -5.09 14.12 6.62
CA ARG A 191 -3.97 15.03 6.95
C ARG A 191 -4.19 15.69 8.31
N THR A 192 -5.39 16.21 8.55
CA THR A 192 -5.75 16.80 9.85
C THR A 192 -5.65 15.77 10.98
N LEU A 193 -6.10 14.53 10.77
CA LEU A 193 -5.97 13.43 11.73
C LEU A 193 -4.49 13.12 12.05
N LEU A 194 -3.60 13.25 11.06
CA LEU A 194 -2.14 13.07 11.21
C LEU A 194 -1.44 14.34 11.73
N GLY A 195 -2.19 15.36 12.16
CA GLY A 195 -1.66 16.59 12.75
C GLY A 195 -1.15 17.62 11.74
N ASP A 196 -1.43 17.45 10.45
CA ASP A 196 -1.14 18.45 9.41
C ASP A 196 -2.36 19.35 9.18
N ILE A 197 -2.61 20.22 10.16
CA ILE A 197 -3.79 21.11 10.18
C ILE A 197 -3.69 22.19 9.10
N ASN A 198 -2.47 22.62 8.77
CA ASN A 198 -2.21 23.70 7.81
C ASN A 198 -1.95 23.19 6.38
N PHE A 199 -1.97 21.89 6.15
CA PHE A 199 -1.73 21.26 4.85
C PHE A 199 -0.37 21.62 4.22
N THR A 200 0.67 21.73 5.05
CA THR A 200 2.03 22.12 4.63
C THR A 200 3.00 20.95 4.54
N GLU A 201 2.67 19.83 5.18
CA GLU A 201 3.54 18.66 5.21
C GLU A 201 3.59 17.94 3.85
N GLY A 202 4.74 17.35 3.54
CA GLY A 202 4.91 16.51 2.36
C GLY A 202 4.32 15.11 2.55
N THR A 203 4.17 14.40 1.43
CA THR A 203 3.64 13.02 1.43
C THR A 203 4.52 12.07 2.24
N ALA A 204 5.84 12.25 2.20
CA ALA A 204 6.80 11.43 2.92
C ALA A 204 6.61 11.54 4.45
N GLU A 205 6.55 12.76 4.96
CA GLU A 205 6.34 13.06 6.37
C GLU A 205 5.00 12.53 6.86
N LEU A 206 3.94 12.69 6.05
CA LEU A 206 2.62 12.17 6.36
C LEU A 206 2.58 10.64 6.38
N LYS A 207 3.30 9.96 5.47
CA LYS A 207 3.45 8.50 5.50
C LYS A 207 4.14 8.04 6.79
N GLN A 208 5.21 8.69 7.23
CA GLN A 208 5.86 8.38 8.52
C GLN A 208 4.88 8.54 9.70
N ARG A 209 4.10 9.64 9.72
CA ARG A 209 3.06 9.83 10.75
C ARG A 209 1.97 8.76 10.70
N ALA A 210 1.58 8.30 9.50
CA ALA A 210 0.61 7.23 9.33
C ALA A 210 1.14 5.87 9.82
N ILE A 211 2.42 5.56 9.63
CA ILE A 211 3.07 4.35 10.19
C ILE A 211 2.97 4.39 11.72
N ARG A 212 3.35 5.52 12.33
CA ARG A 212 3.24 5.74 13.78
C ARG A 212 1.81 5.59 14.28
N ALA A 213 0.87 6.27 13.64
CA ALA A 213 -0.54 6.23 14.00
C ALA A 213 -1.11 4.80 13.89
N SER A 214 -0.65 4.01 12.91
CA SER A 214 -1.05 2.60 12.77
C SER A 214 -0.55 1.76 13.95
N VAL A 215 0.69 1.95 14.40
CA VAL A 215 1.23 1.25 15.59
C VAL A 215 0.47 1.66 16.86
N GLU A 216 0.22 2.95 17.04
CA GLU A 216 -0.53 3.46 18.19
C GLU A 216 -1.97 2.93 18.18
N LYS A 217 -2.62 2.86 17.01
CA LYS A 217 -3.96 2.29 16.84
C LYS A 217 -3.99 0.79 17.15
N ALA A 218 -2.95 0.05 16.78
CA ALA A 218 -2.81 -1.36 17.17
C ALA A 218 -2.74 -1.51 18.69
N ILE A 219 -1.97 -0.68 19.37
CA ILE A 219 -1.87 -0.68 20.84
C ILE A 219 -3.20 -0.28 21.49
N GLU A 220 -3.90 0.70 20.92
CA GLU A 220 -5.23 1.13 21.39
C GLU A 220 -6.26 -0.01 21.31
N ILE A 221 -6.32 -0.74 20.18
CA ILE A 221 -7.33 -1.77 19.94
C ILE A 221 -6.97 -3.11 20.60
N TYR A 222 -5.71 -3.52 20.51
CA TYR A 222 -5.25 -4.87 20.91
C TYR A 222 -4.49 -4.87 22.24
N GLY A 223 -4.27 -3.71 22.84
CA GLY A 223 -3.44 -3.54 24.03
C GLY A 223 -1.95 -3.53 23.71
N TYR A 224 -1.15 -3.04 24.67
CA TYR A 224 0.30 -3.17 24.60
C TYR A 224 0.71 -4.63 24.85
N ASN A 225 1.52 -5.20 23.97
CA ASN A 225 2.09 -6.53 24.16
C ASN A 225 3.49 -6.58 23.53
N ALA A 226 4.50 -7.00 24.31
CA ALA A 226 5.89 -7.13 23.91
C ALA A 226 6.09 -8.00 22.66
N HIS A 227 5.16 -8.94 22.41
CA HIS A 227 5.21 -9.86 21.30
C HIS A 227 4.46 -9.40 20.06
N HIS A 228 3.98 -8.15 20.03
CA HIS A 228 3.49 -7.51 18.81
C HIS A 228 4.59 -7.37 17.77
N ARG A 229 4.22 -7.59 16.51
CA ARG A 229 5.12 -7.54 15.36
C ARG A 229 4.50 -6.68 14.28
N PHE A 230 5.24 -5.68 13.83
CA PHE A 230 4.82 -4.74 12.79
C PHE A 230 5.70 -4.94 11.57
N GLY A 231 5.11 -5.11 10.40
CA GLY A 231 5.83 -5.25 9.13
C GLY A 231 5.29 -4.28 8.10
N MET A 232 6.17 -3.60 7.36
CA MET A 232 5.79 -2.82 6.19
C MET A 232 6.55 -3.31 4.97
N SER A 233 5.83 -3.46 3.86
CA SER A 233 6.38 -3.89 2.58
C SER A 233 6.53 -2.68 1.67
N ASP A 234 7.68 -2.55 1.01
CA ASP A 234 7.95 -1.51 0.00
C ASP A 234 8.99 -2.01 -1.01
N ASP A 235 9.11 -1.34 -2.14
CA ASP A 235 10.03 -1.65 -3.23
C ASP A 235 10.81 -0.43 -3.71
N ASP A 236 10.39 0.79 -3.37
CA ASP A 236 11.12 2.00 -3.71
C ASP A 236 12.21 2.32 -2.66
N PRO A 237 13.49 2.46 -3.06
CA PRO A 237 14.59 2.73 -2.12
C PRO A 237 14.40 3.97 -1.24
N LYS A 238 13.75 5.04 -1.74
CA LYS A 238 13.54 6.27 -0.96
C LYS A 238 12.44 6.06 0.08
N ASN A 239 11.37 5.37 -0.29
CA ASN A 239 10.33 4.99 0.67
C ASN A 239 10.88 4.05 1.75
N ILE A 240 11.71 3.07 1.37
CA ILE A 240 12.36 2.15 2.31
C ILE A 240 13.15 2.92 3.38
N GLU A 241 13.95 3.91 3.00
CA GLU A 241 14.72 4.73 3.96
C GLU A 241 13.80 5.43 4.97
N LEU A 242 12.72 6.06 4.49
CA LEU A 242 11.73 6.74 5.34
C LEU A 242 11.00 5.79 6.30
N ILE A 243 10.65 4.60 5.84
CA ILE A 243 10.01 3.56 6.64
C ILE A 243 10.96 3.09 7.73
N VAL A 244 12.21 2.82 7.39
CA VAL A 244 13.24 2.35 8.32
C VAL A 244 13.51 3.40 9.39
N GLU A 245 13.60 4.67 9.01
CA GLU A 245 13.78 5.77 9.96
C GLU A 245 12.65 5.79 10.99
N GLU A 246 11.39 5.77 10.53
CA GLU A 246 10.24 5.84 11.42
C GLU A 246 10.09 4.57 12.28
N MET A 247 10.32 3.39 11.71
CA MET A 247 10.35 2.13 12.47
C MET A 247 11.47 2.10 13.50
N THR A 248 12.61 2.75 13.24
CA THR A 248 13.71 2.87 14.21
C THR A 248 13.29 3.73 15.40
N ARG A 249 12.62 4.86 15.13
CA ARG A 249 12.03 5.71 16.19
C ARG A 249 10.99 4.94 17.02
N LEU A 250 10.15 4.14 16.37
CA LEU A 250 9.17 3.29 17.02
C LEU A 250 9.82 2.18 17.84
N LYS A 251 10.89 1.55 17.35
CA LYS A 251 11.67 0.55 18.09
C LYS A 251 12.34 1.16 19.33
N ALA A 252 12.83 2.40 19.24
CA ALA A 252 13.37 3.09 20.41
C ALA A 252 12.29 3.37 21.48
N ARG A 253 11.06 3.70 21.04
CA ARG A 253 9.92 3.96 21.94
C ARG A 253 9.29 2.68 22.51
N PHE A 254 9.24 1.61 21.72
CA PHE A 254 8.64 0.32 22.07
C PHE A 254 9.69 -0.80 21.92
N PRO A 255 10.70 -0.85 22.81
CA PRO A 255 11.90 -1.68 22.63
C PRO A 255 11.63 -3.18 22.64
N GLU A 256 10.53 -3.63 23.24
CA GLU A 256 10.19 -5.04 23.30
C GLU A 256 9.48 -5.54 22.03
N MET A 257 8.75 -4.66 21.34
CA MET A 257 8.04 -4.99 20.10
C MET A 257 9.01 -5.18 18.94
N SER A 258 8.60 -5.95 17.93
CA SER A 258 9.42 -6.20 16.75
C SER A 258 8.91 -5.41 15.55
N PHE A 259 9.83 -4.79 14.80
CA PHE A 259 9.53 -4.02 13.59
C PHE A 259 10.32 -4.60 12.42
N PHE A 260 9.67 -4.75 11.27
CA PHE A 260 10.24 -5.38 10.09
C PHE A 260 10.00 -4.52 8.85
N MET A 261 11.04 -4.35 8.05
CA MET A 261 10.94 -3.87 6.68
C MET A 261 11.04 -5.07 5.75
N ILE A 262 10.11 -5.19 4.81
CA ILE A 262 10.07 -6.26 3.80
C ILE A 262 10.37 -5.61 2.46
N GLU A 263 11.56 -5.88 1.94
CA GLU A 263 12.00 -5.43 0.63
C GLU A 263 11.50 -6.43 -0.42
N THR A 264 10.83 -5.91 -1.44
CA THR A 264 10.17 -6.74 -2.47
C THR A 264 10.77 -6.55 -3.88
N GLN A 265 11.99 -6.05 -3.96
CA GLN A 265 12.67 -5.76 -5.23
C GLN A 265 13.01 -7.02 -6.04
N HIS A 266 12.78 -6.94 -7.35
CA HIS A 266 13.18 -7.97 -8.33
C HIS A 266 12.67 -9.39 -8.05
N GLY A 267 11.51 -9.52 -7.41
CA GLY A 267 10.91 -10.83 -7.09
C GLY A 267 11.58 -11.57 -5.93
N ASN A 268 12.52 -10.93 -5.22
CA ASN A 268 13.06 -11.42 -3.97
C ASN A 268 12.31 -10.78 -2.80
N PHE A 269 12.10 -11.53 -1.72
CA PHE A 269 11.59 -11.02 -0.46
C PHE A 269 12.73 -11.00 0.53
N ILE A 270 13.23 -9.83 0.93
CA ILE A 270 14.24 -9.73 1.98
C ILE A 270 13.60 -9.08 3.19
N LYS A 271 13.65 -9.79 4.32
CA LYS A 271 13.06 -9.32 5.57
C LYS A 271 14.17 -8.80 6.47
N HIS A 272 14.06 -7.53 6.82
CA HIS A 272 14.99 -6.85 7.71
C HIS A 272 14.30 -6.56 9.03
N GLU A 273 14.91 -7.01 10.13
CA GLU A 273 14.47 -6.55 11.44
C GLU A 273 15.09 -5.18 11.73
N VAL A 274 14.25 -4.24 12.16
CA VAL A 274 14.69 -2.91 12.57
C VAL A 274 15.12 -2.97 14.02
N LYS A 275 16.39 -2.64 14.29
CA LYS A 275 16.97 -2.47 15.62
C LYS A 275 17.16 -0.98 15.91
N VAL A 276 17.44 -0.63 17.17
CA VAL A 276 17.71 0.76 17.59
C VAL A 276 18.91 1.36 16.83
N GLY A 277 19.85 0.52 16.36
CA GLY A 277 21.00 0.92 15.55
C GLY A 277 20.82 0.82 14.02
N GLY A 278 19.61 0.59 13.51
CA GLY A 278 19.32 0.43 12.08
C GLY A 278 18.93 -0.99 11.66
N LEU A 279 19.05 -1.31 10.37
CA LEU A 279 18.62 -2.60 9.80
C LEU A 279 19.62 -3.73 10.06
N GLN A 280 19.09 -4.92 10.39
CA GLN A 280 19.80 -6.18 10.29
C GLN A 280 18.99 -7.14 9.39
N GLY A 281 19.55 -7.52 8.25
CA GLY A 281 18.87 -8.33 7.23
C GLY A 281 19.12 -9.83 7.36
N GLN A 282 18.09 -10.62 7.08
CA GLN A 282 18.19 -12.06 6.76
C GLN A 282 17.55 -12.26 5.38
N LYS A 283 18.27 -12.90 4.45
CA LYS A 283 17.76 -13.22 3.11
C LYS A 283 16.72 -14.34 3.22
N VAL A 284 15.54 -14.15 2.63
CA VAL A 284 14.44 -15.13 2.63
C VAL A 284 14.28 -15.62 1.19
N GLU A 285 14.50 -16.91 0.93
CA GLU A 285 14.61 -17.45 -0.44
C GLU A 285 13.33 -18.15 -0.96
N ASP A 286 12.28 -18.30 -0.13
CA ASP A 286 11.05 -19.02 -0.52
C ASP A 286 9.75 -18.33 -0.06
N LEU A 287 8.71 -18.36 -0.90
CA LEU A 287 7.36 -17.81 -0.63
C LEU A 287 6.63 -18.55 0.49
N SER A 288 7.02 -19.80 0.78
CA SER A 288 6.59 -20.54 1.97
C SER A 288 7.01 -19.85 3.29
N GLN A 289 8.02 -18.97 3.22
CA GLN A 289 8.54 -18.13 4.31
C GLN A 289 7.95 -16.71 4.31
N LEU A 290 6.84 -16.46 3.58
CA LEU A 290 5.98 -15.29 3.76
C LEU A 290 5.05 -15.42 4.98
N SER A 291 4.79 -16.66 5.44
CA SER A 291 4.52 -16.84 6.86
C SER A 291 5.78 -16.36 7.57
N PHE A 292 5.68 -15.63 8.68
CA PHE A 292 6.85 -15.03 9.32
C PHE A 292 7.92 -16.02 9.88
N PHE A 293 8.08 -17.24 9.33
CA PHE A 293 8.85 -18.36 9.88
C PHE A 293 9.43 -19.31 8.83
N GLU A 294 10.76 -19.40 8.82
CA GLU A 294 11.65 -20.57 9.01
C GLU A 294 13.05 -19.94 8.88
N GLU A 295 13.92 -19.79 9.89
CA GLU A 295 14.59 -20.71 10.84
C GLU A 295 14.55 -20.09 12.27
N ASP A 296 14.47 -20.78 13.40
CA ASP A 296 15.46 -21.64 14.04
C ASP A 296 14.77 -22.85 14.71
N ARG A 297 14.82 -24.00 14.04
CA ARG A 297 14.92 -25.27 14.75
C ARG A 297 16.30 -25.84 14.47
N ARG A 298 17.31 -25.35 15.19
CA ARG A 298 18.51 -26.09 15.60
C ARG A 298 19.48 -25.15 16.31
N LYS A 299 19.43 -25.17 17.64
CA LYS A 299 20.61 -25.42 18.51
C LYS A 299 20.12 -25.58 19.94
N SER A 300 20.40 -26.78 20.46
CA SER A 300 20.23 -27.35 21.81
C SER A 300 19.25 -26.69 22.78
#